data_AF-A0A2Z2MLY6-F1
#
_entry.id   AF-A0A2Z2MLY6-F1
#
_cell.length_a   1.000
_cell.length_b   1.000
_cell.length_c   1.000
_cell.angle_alpha   90.00
_cell.angle_beta   90.00
_cell.angle_gamma   90.00
#
_symmetry.space_group_name_H-M   'P 1'
#
loop_
_entity.id
_entity.type
_entity.pdbx_description
1 polymer ?
#
loop_
_entity_poly.entity_id
_entity_poly.type
_entity_poly.pdbx_seq_one_letter_code
_entity_poly.pdbx_strand_id
1 'polypeptide(L)'
;MGVDHYMYFVFDDAPEEVIEFLEETFRVMMDSPKTDYSNRVVNYLKRKGVLKKNVQLTHEGVVFLQEPLRVGDGGTIEDADFRLYEVSGYSVLELHPNPRNWWPNVRDVDLFKFLGKFLKEGAVLVSGYRDDINLEEIGFGVNSRYLLIQWLVDIAREGIVRKIPSGLTMVRKGYVKLGEGLYEVSIPWRSNKRGFLFVTELIDYTVLWFLGSVDFNDPENVYESLCDPWQLSNDVTMPVMLPLETARRIRREELEKLVKRIFNAHVSGDYESSPCGEIWRN
;
A
#
# COMPACT_ATOMS: atom_id res chain seq x y z
N MET A 1 -18.22 -9.17 11.64
CA MET A 1 -17.94 -7.85 11.04
C MET A 1 -16.68 -8.02 10.21
N GLY A 2 -16.68 -7.53 8.97
CA GLY A 2 -15.49 -7.57 8.12
C GLY A 2 -14.38 -6.66 8.67
N VAL A 3 -13.16 -6.89 8.23
CA VAL A 3 -12.01 -6.01 8.50
C VAL A 3 -11.97 -4.94 7.40
N ASP A 4 -11.81 -3.68 7.78
CA ASP A 4 -11.75 -2.58 6.81
C ASP A 4 -10.31 -2.37 6.34
N HIS A 5 -10.15 -2.17 5.03
CA HIS A 5 -8.87 -1.96 4.38
C HIS A 5 -8.81 -0.57 3.74
N TYR A 6 -7.66 0.07 3.82
CA TYR A 6 -7.43 1.44 3.36
C TYR A 6 -6.17 1.50 2.51
N MET A 7 -6.24 2.18 1.37
CA MET A 7 -5.06 2.59 0.63
C MET A 7 -4.79 4.08 0.87
N TYR A 8 -3.52 4.42 1.05
CA TYR A 8 -3.05 5.79 1.20
C TYR A 8 -2.12 6.17 0.06
N PHE A 9 -2.39 7.33 -0.51
CA PHE A 9 -1.58 7.97 -1.53
C PHE A 9 -1.11 9.32 -0.98
N VAL A 10 0.20 9.55 -0.97
CA VAL A 10 0.79 10.82 -0.54
C VAL A 10 1.25 11.59 -1.76
N PHE A 11 0.85 12.86 -1.86
CA PHE A 11 1.21 13.80 -2.92
C PHE A 11 1.96 14.99 -2.34
N ASP A 12 2.91 15.53 -3.09
CA ASP A 12 3.53 16.84 -2.84
C ASP A 12 2.71 18.02 -3.40
N ASP A 13 1.56 17.72 -4.00
CA ASP A 13 0.59 18.69 -4.55
C ASP A 13 -0.40 19.20 -3.50
N ALA A 14 -0.99 20.36 -3.78
CA ALA A 14 -2.06 20.94 -2.96
C ALA A 14 -3.33 20.07 -3.00
N PRO A 15 -4.19 20.12 -1.96
CA PRO A 15 -5.43 19.34 -1.95
C PRO A 15 -6.32 19.61 -3.17
N GLU A 16 -6.38 20.85 -3.64
CA GLU A 16 -7.15 21.26 -4.80
C GLU A 16 -6.67 20.57 -6.08
N GLU A 17 -5.35 20.46 -6.29
CA GLU A 17 -4.76 19.78 -7.44
C GLU A 17 -5.07 18.27 -7.41
N VAL A 18 -5.01 17.64 -6.23
CA VAL A 18 -5.40 16.22 -6.08
C VAL A 18 -6.89 16.03 -6.37
N ILE A 19 -7.76 16.98 -5.98
CA ILE A 19 -9.18 16.93 -6.32
C ILE A 19 -9.41 17.07 -7.82
N GLU A 20 -8.75 18.03 -8.48
CA GLU A 20 -8.82 18.21 -9.94
C GLU A 20 -8.45 16.91 -10.65
N PHE A 21 -7.34 16.26 -10.24
CA PHE A 21 -6.98 14.93 -10.74
C PHE A 21 -8.09 13.88 -10.55
N LEU A 22 -8.71 13.82 -9.36
CA LEU A 22 -9.78 12.87 -9.09
C LEU A 22 -11.00 13.11 -9.99
N GLU A 23 -11.37 14.36 -10.23
CA GLU A 23 -12.50 14.74 -11.08
C GLU A 23 -12.22 14.53 -12.58
N GLU A 24 -10.97 14.67 -13.01
CA GLU A 24 -10.55 14.37 -14.39
C GLU A 24 -10.46 12.86 -14.66
N THR A 25 -10.03 12.09 -13.65
CA THR A 25 -9.76 10.64 -13.79
C THR A 25 -10.99 9.79 -13.48
N PHE A 26 -11.85 10.25 -12.56
CA PHE A 26 -12.99 9.50 -12.04
C PHE A 26 -14.25 10.38 -12.04
N ARG A 27 -15.41 9.75 -11.90
CA ARG A 27 -16.61 10.52 -11.53
C ARG A 27 -16.59 10.69 -10.02
N VAL A 28 -16.69 11.92 -9.54
CA VAL A 28 -16.61 12.23 -8.11
C VAL A 28 -17.96 12.75 -7.59
N MET A 29 -18.33 12.34 -6.39
CA MET A 29 -19.42 12.94 -5.62
C MET A 29 -18.85 13.45 -4.30
N MET A 30 -18.85 14.77 -4.12
CA MET A 30 -18.36 15.41 -2.91
C MET A 30 -19.40 15.36 -1.79
N ASP A 31 -18.95 15.03 -0.59
CA ASP A 31 -19.72 15.20 0.64
C ASP A 31 -19.23 16.43 1.40
N SER A 32 -20.10 16.98 2.26
CA SER A 32 -19.65 17.98 3.23
C SER A 32 -18.75 17.30 4.26
N PRO A 33 -17.48 17.72 4.43
CA PRO A 33 -16.56 17.03 5.30
C PRO A 33 -17.08 17.02 6.74
N LYS A 34 -17.22 15.82 7.32
CA LYS A 34 -17.62 15.60 8.72
C LYS A 34 -16.43 15.93 9.64
N THR A 35 -16.08 17.21 9.71
CA THR A 35 -14.88 17.69 10.40
C THR A 35 -14.96 17.59 11.92
N ASP A 36 -16.15 17.55 12.50
CA ASP A 36 -16.33 17.70 13.96
C ASP A 36 -15.67 16.59 14.79
N TYR A 37 -15.82 15.33 14.38
CA TYR A 37 -15.21 14.21 15.09
C TYR A 37 -13.69 14.16 14.85
N SER A 38 -13.27 14.29 13.59
CA SER A 38 -11.87 14.29 13.19
C SER A 38 -11.08 15.40 13.90
N ASN A 39 -11.63 16.61 13.95
CA ASN A 39 -11.01 17.75 14.64
C ASN A 39 -10.89 17.52 16.14
N ARG A 40 -11.89 16.89 16.79
CA ARG A 40 -11.80 16.56 18.22
C ARG A 40 -10.66 15.59 18.52
N VAL A 41 -10.51 14.54 17.71
CA VAL A 41 -9.43 13.55 17.88
C VAL A 41 -8.08 14.18 17.58
N VAL A 42 -7.92 14.89 16.46
CA VAL A 42 -6.68 15.59 16.10
C VAL A 42 -6.27 16.60 17.19
N ASN A 43 -7.20 17.41 17.68
CA ASN A 43 -6.94 18.38 18.75
C ASN A 43 -6.62 17.70 20.08
N TYR A 44 -7.23 16.55 20.38
CA TYR A 44 -6.87 15.76 21.54
C TYR A 44 -5.43 15.24 21.44
N LEU A 45 -5.06 14.60 20.32
CA LEU A 45 -3.71 14.06 20.10
C LEU A 45 -2.63 15.15 20.11
N LYS A 46 -2.92 16.33 19.55
CA LYS A 46 -2.05 17.51 19.63
C LYS A 46 -1.85 17.98 21.06
N ARG A 47 -2.94 18.13 21.84
CA ARG A 47 -2.85 18.53 23.26
C ARG A 47 -2.07 17.54 24.11
N LYS A 48 -2.05 16.26 23.72
CA LYS A 48 -1.25 15.21 24.36
C LYS A 48 0.21 15.19 23.88
N GLY A 49 0.61 16.04 22.93
CA GLY A 49 1.96 16.07 22.36
C GLY A 49 2.29 14.84 21.50
N VAL A 50 1.29 14.03 21.15
CA VAL A 50 1.46 12.80 20.39
C VAL A 50 1.49 13.10 18.88
N LEU A 51 0.57 13.95 18.42
CA LEU A 51 0.55 14.44 17.05
C LEU A 51 1.35 15.75 16.97
N LYS A 52 2.39 15.77 16.13
CA LYS A 52 3.32 16.89 15.96
C LYS A 52 2.89 17.83 14.83
N LYS A 53 2.17 17.34 13.83
CA LYS A 53 1.70 18.10 12.67
C LYS A 53 0.20 18.40 12.75
N ASN A 54 -0.26 19.41 12.01
CA ASN A 54 -1.68 19.55 11.73
C ASN A 54 -2.07 18.51 10.69
N VAL A 55 -3.08 17.69 10.99
CA VAL A 55 -3.71 16.79 10.03
C VAL A 55 -5.13 17.31 9.87
N GLN A 56 -5.41 17.93 8.73
CA GLN A 56 -6.68 18.59 8.46
C GLN A 56 -7.41 17.84 7.36
N LEU A 57 -8.63 17.37 7.64
CA LEU A 57 -9.51 16.86 6.58
C LEU A 57 -9.98 18.05 5.75
N THR A 58 -9.69 18.05 4.45
CA THR A 58 -10.08 19.12 3.52
C THR A 58 -11.29 18.72 2.69
N HIS A 59 -11.31 17.49 2.18
CA HIS A 59 -12.38 16.95 1.34
C HIS A 59 -12.72 15.50 1.72
N GLU A 60 -13.96 15.09 1.50
CA GLU A 60 -14.37 13.69 1.51
C GLU A 60 -15.52 13.47 0.54
N GLY A 61 -15.74 12.23 0.14
CA GLY A 61 -16.80 11.89 -0.80
C GLY A 61 -16.63 10.49 -1.35
N VAL A 62 -17.13 10.27 -2.56
CA VAL A 62 -17.08 8.98 -3.26
C VAL A 62 -16.46 9.18 -4.65
N VAL A 63 -15.51 8.33 -5.00
CA VAL A 63 -15.02 8.18 -6.37
C VAL A 63 -15.68 6.98 -7.02
N PHE A 64 -16.28 7.17 -8.20
CA PHE A 64 -16.85 6.10 -9.01
C PHE A 64 -15.83 5.69 -10.08
N LEU A 65 -15.46 4.42 -10.06
CA LEU A 65 -14.43 3.84 -10.91
C LEU A 65 -14.99 3.66 -12.31
N GLN A 66 -14.37 4.31 -13.31
CA GLN A 66 -14.74 4.14 -14.72
C GLN A 66 -14.51 2.70 -15.20
N GLU A 67 -13.50 2.04 -14.63
CA GLU A 67 -13.19 0.63 -14.84
C GLU A 67 -13.33 -0.07 -13.48
N PRO A 68 -14.41 -0.84 -13.26
CA PRO A 68 -14.60 -1.56 -12.00
C PRO A 68 -13.46 -2.55 -11.74
N LEU A 69 -13.08 -2.69 -10.47
CA LEU A 69 -12.03 -3.63 -10.06
C LEU A 69 -12.62 -5.00 -9.79
N ARG A 70 -12.14 -6.02 -10.50
CA ARG A 70 -12.65 -7.38 -10.33
C ARG A 70 -12.09 -8.01 -9.06
N VAL A 71 -12.95 -8.71 -8.32
CA VAL A 71 -12.56 -9.48 -7.14
C VAL A 71 -12.72 -10.99 -7.38
N GLY A 72 -12.00 -11.81 -6.59
CA GLY A 72 -11.89 -13.26 -6.79
C GLY A 72 -13.20 -14.06 -6.74
N ASP A 73 -14.26 -13.55 -6.08
CA ASP A 73 -15.57 -14.21 -5.96
C ASP A 73 -16.57 -13.84 -7.07
N GLY A 74 -16.10 -13.14 -8.12
CA GLY A 74 -16.93 -12.70 -9.23
C GLY A 74 -17.63 -11.36 -9.03
N GLY A 75 -17.40 -10.68 -7.89
CA GLY A 75 -17.83 -9.30 -7.66
C GLY A 75 -16.96 -8.25 -8.37
N THR A 76 -17.41 -7.01 -8.29
CA THR A 76 -16.66 -5.83 -8.73
C THR A 76 -16.79 -4.69 -7.73
N ILE A 77 -15.68 -3.98 -7.49
CA ILE A 77 -15.69 -2.68 -6.79
C ILE A 77 -15.94 -1.62 -7.86
N GLU A 78 -17.07 -0.92 -7.78
CA GLU A 78 -17.46 0.14 -8.72
C GLU A 78 -17.19 1.54 -8.18
N ASP A 79 -17.03 1.66 -6.86
CA ASP A 79 -16.82 2.93 -6.18
C ASP A 79 -16.00 2.75 -4.89
N ALA A 80 -15.45 3.87 -4.43
CA ALA A 80 -14.67 3.95 -3.21
C ALA A 80 -14.94 5.27 -2.48
N ASP A 81 -15.15 5.21 -1.17
CA ASP A 81 -15.15 6.42 -0.35
C ASP A 81 -13.72 6.97 -0.29
N PHE A 82 -13.58 8.29 -0.34
CA PHE A 82 -12.30 8.94 -0.16
C PHE A 82 -12.32 9.98 0.96
N ARG A 83 -11.16 10.17 1.59
CA ARG A 83 -10.86 11.32 2.43
C ARG A 83 -9.53 11.91 2.02
N LEU A 84 -9.50 13.23 1.88
CA LEU A 84 -8.30 13.98 1.55
C LEU A 84 -7.87 14.82 2.75
N TYR A 85 -6.63 14.62 3.17
CA TYR A 85 -6.04 15.34 4.29
C TYR A 85 -4.90 16.24 3.82
N GLU A 86 -4.83 17.45 4.36
CA GLU A 86 -3.66 18.31 4.26
C GLU A 86 -2.78 18.15 5.51
N VAL A 87 -1.48 17.93 5.30
CA VAL A 87 -0.49 17.72 6.36
C VAL A 87 0.84 18.38 6.00
N SER A 88 1.08 19.58 6.56
CA SER A 88 2.36 20.30 6.38
C SER A 88 2.75 20.51 4.91
N GLY A 89 1.78 20.91 4.07
CA GLY A 89 1.98 21.15 2.65
C GLY A 89 1.98 19.90 1.75
N TYR A 90 1.66 18.73 2.30
CA TYR A 90 1.43 17.49 1.53
C TYR A 90 -0.04 17.10 1.59
N SER A 91 -0.51 16.46 0.54
CA SER A 91 -1.85 15.89 0.46
C SER A 91 -1.80 14.38 0.69
N VAL A 92 -2.72 13.86 1.50
CA VAL A 92 -2.87 12.42 1.76
C VAL A 92 -4.28 11.98 1.42
N LEU A 93 -4.41 11.21 0.35
CA LEU A 93 -5.66 10.61 -0.08
C LEU A 93 -5.79 9.21 0.56
N GLU A 94 -6.84 9.02 1.34
CA GLU A 94 -7.26 7.74 1.93
C GLU A 94 -8.43 7.19 1.10
N LEU A 95 -8.29 6.00 0.50
CA LEU A 95 -9.35 5.33 -0.28
C LEU A 95 -9.85 4.05 0.40
N HIS A 96 -11.18 3.91 0.43
CA HIS A 96 -11.92 2.80 1.03
C HIS A 96 -12.76 2.15 -0.07
N PRO A 97 -12.65 0.85 -0.32
CA PRO A 97 -13.49 0.22 -1.33
C PRO A 97 -14.93 0.14 -0.80
N ASN A 98 -15.91 0.10 -1.69
CA ASN A 98 -17.26 -0.28 -1.32
C ASN A 98 -17.58 -1.65 -1.95
N PRO A 99 -17.75 -2.72 -1.14
CA PRO A 99 -17.65 -2.77 0.33
C PRO A 99 -16.20 -2.76 0.87
N ARG A 100 -16.06 -2.31 2.13
CA ARG A 100 -14.79 -1.92 2.79
C ARG A 100 -13.74 -3.01 2.96
N ASN A 101 -14.17 -4.27 2.90
CA ASN A 101 -13.34 -5.44 3.11
C ASN A 101 -12.85 -6.08 1.80
N TRP A 102 -13.03 -5.44 0.64
CA TRP A 102 -12.76 -6.06 -0.66
C TRP A 102 -11.40 -5.75 -1.27
N TRP A 103 -10.63 -4.78 -0.75
CA TRP A 103 -9.28 -4.53 -1.27
C TRP A 103 -8.41 -5.80 -1.40
N PRO A 104 -8.35 -6.70 -0.39
CA PRO A 104 -7.50 -7.91 -0.46
C PRO A 104 -7.91 -8.95 -1.50
N ASN A 105 -9.08 -8.78 -2.12
CA ASN A 105 -9.61 -9.72 -3.10
C ASN A 105 -9.48 -9.18 -4.52
N VAL A 106 -8.96 -7.97 -4.70
CA VAL A 106 -8.83 -7.34 -6.03
C VAL A 106 -7.77 -8.08 -6.83
N ARG A 107 -8.09 -8.38 -8.08
CA ARG A 107 -7.10 -8.98 -8.99
C ARG A 107 -5.88 -8.06 -9.13
N ASP A 108 -4.69 -8.61 -8.98
CA ASP A 108 -3.45 -7.83 -8.97
C ASP A 108 -3.27 -7.03 -10.27
N VAL A 109 -3.61 -7.58 -11.44
CA VAL A 109 -3.57 -6.83 -12.71
C VAL A 109 -4.50 -5.60 -12.72
N ASP A 110 -5.67 -5.69 -12.09
CA ASP A 110 -6.61 -4.56 -12.01
C ASP A 110 -6.14 -3.55 -10.95
N LEU A 111 -5.56 -4.03 -9.85
CA LEU A 111 -4.89 -3.19 -8.85
C LEU A 111 -3.77 -2.36 -9.48
N PHE A 112 -2.85 -2.98 -10.23
CA PHE A 112 -1.72 -2.23 -10.82
C PHE A 112 -2.16 -1.23 -11.90
N LYS A 113 -3.21 -1.54 -12.67
CA LYS A 113 -3.83 -0.56 -13.58
C LYS A 113 -4.43 0.62 -12.83
N PHE A 114 -5.11 0.34 -11.72
CA PHE A 114 -5.69 1.36 -10.84
C PHE A 114 -4.60 2.23 -10.19
N LEU A 115 -3.62 1.62 -9.53
CA LEU A 115 -2.48 2.31 -8.92
C LEU A 115 -1.72 3.15 -9.94
N GLY A 116 -1.56 2.64 -11.17
CA GLY A 116 -0.90 3.35 -12.27
C GLY A 116 -1.52 4.70 -12.61
N LYS A 117 -2.80 4.96 -12.28
CA LYS A 117 -3.44 6.28 -12.46
C LYS A 117 -2.83 7.31 -11.49
N PHE A 118 -2.71 6.94 -10.21
CA PHE A 118 -2.13 7.81 -9.16
C PHE A 118 -0.61 7.97 -9.30
N LEU A 119 0.09 6.91 -9.72
CA LEU A 119 1.53 6.99 -9.97
C LEU A 119 1.86 7.92 -11.15
N LYS A 120 1.01 7.97 -12.17
CA LYS A 120 1.18 8.91 -13.29
C LYS A 120 0.94 10.35 -12.88
N GLU A 121 -0.01 10.58 -11.96
CA GLU A 121 -0.30 11.91 -11.44
C GLU A 121 0.85 12.46 -10.59
N GLY A 122 1.63 11.59 -9.95
CA GLY A 122 2.78 12.00 -9.17
C GLY A 122 2.71 11.62 -7.70
N ALA A 123 1.79 10.73 -7.30
CA ALA A 123 1.75 10.19 -5.94
C ALA A 123 3.15 9.74 -5.51
N VAL A 124 3.73 10.36 -4.49
CA VAL A 124 5.11 10.13 -4.04
C VAL A 124 5.25 8.79 -3.33
N LEU A 125 4.20 8.39 -2.60
CA LEU A 125 4.16 7.16 -1.83
C LEU A 125 2.76 6.54 -1.89
N VAL A 126 2.71 5.23 -2.09
CA VAL A 126 1.51 4.41 -1.97
C VAL A 126 1.76 3.32 -0.94
N SER A 127 0.82 3.19 -0.01
CA SER A 127 0.81 2.16 1.04
C SER A 127 -0.61 1.88 1.49
N GLY A 128 -0.80 1.02 2.48
CA GLY A 128 -2.12 0.76 3.03
C GLY A 128 -2.14 0.39 4.50
N TYR A 129 -3.37 0.27 5.01
CA TYR A 129 -3.67 -0.03 6.40
C TYR A 129 -4.88 -0.94 6.51
N ARG A 130 -4.99 -1.60 7.66
CA ARG A 130 -6.09 -2.46 8.02
C ARG A 130 -6.51 -2.16 9.46
N ASP A 131 -7.80 -1.95 9.70
CA ASP A 131 -8.30 -1.38 10.98
C ASP A 131 -8.16 -2.31 12.19
N ASP A 132 -8.05 -3.62 11.97
CA ASP A 132 -7.81 -4.60 13.03
C ASP A 132 -6.36 -4.60 13.53
N ILE A 133 -5.45 -3.89 12.86
CA ILE A 133 -4.05 -3.77 13.27
C ILE A 133 -3.91 -2.68 14.31
N ASN A 134 -3.46 -3.10 15.49
CA ASN A 134 -3.07 -2.20 16.57
C ASN A 134 -1.74 -1.51 16.23
N LEU A 135 -1.79 -0.21 15.91
CA LEU A 135 -0.59 0.56 15.58
C LEU A 135 0.43 0.60 16.73
N GLU A 136 0.00 0.42 18.00
CA GLU A 136 0.92 0.36 19.14
C GLU A 136 1.84 -0.86 19.09
N GLU A 137 1.33 -2.01 18.64
CA GLU A 137 2.09 -3.27 18.56
C GLU A 137 3.20 -3.21 17.53
N ILE A 138 3.05 -2.37 16.52
CA ILE A 138 4.02 -2.21 15.46
C ILE A 138 4.94 -0.99 15.69
N GLY A 139 4.72 -0.21 16.76
CA GLY A 139 5.68 0.79 17.27
C GLY A 139 5.20 2.24 17.34
N PHE A 140 3.90 2.50 17.13
CA PHE A 140 3.32 3.81 17.43
C PHE A 140 3.06 3.96 18.94
N GLY A 141 3.01 5.21 19.42
CA GLY A 141 2.74 5.48 20.84
C GLY A 141 1.27 5.37 21.24
N VAL A 142 0.35 5.43 20.28
CA VAL A 142 -1.10 5.21 20.45
C VAL A 142 -1.69 4.62 19.18
N ASN A 143 -2.78 3.86 19.31
CA ASN A 143 -3.50 3.33 18.15
C ASN A 143 -4.33 4.42 17.44
N SER A 144 -3.71 5.15 16.50
CA SER A 144 -4.41 6.20 15.74
C SER A 144 -3.91 6.34 14.30
N ARG A 145 -4.84 6.23 13.34
CA ARG A 145 -4.57 6.47 11.91
C ARG A 145 -3.95 7.84 11.60
N TYR A 146 -4.21 8.87 12.41
CA TYR A 146 -3.62 10.20 12.18
C TYR A 146 -2.11 10.21 12.40
N LEU A 147 -1.58 9.30 13.21
CA LEU A 147 -0.13 9.10 13.33
C LEU A 147 0.45 8.38 12.13
N LEU A 148 -0.27 7.41 11.58
CA LEU A 148 0.10 6.77 10.32
C LEU A 148 0.17 7.83 9.20
N ILE A 149 -0.89 8.63 9.02
CA ILE A 149 -0.92 9.72 8.04
C ILE A 149 0.27 10.67 8.23
N GLN A 150 0.55 11.12 9.46
CA GLN A 150 1.69 11.98 9.76
C GLN A 150 3.03 11.33 9.36
N TRP A 151 3.18 10.03 9.65
CA TRP A 151 4.39 9.27 9.39
C TRP A 151 4.62 9.04 7.89
N LEU A 152 3.57 8.75 7.11
CA LEU A 152 3.67 8.65 5.65
C LEU A 152 4.16 9.96 5.04
N VAL A 153 3.70 11.10 5.55
CA VAL A 153 4.16 12.43 5.14
C VAL A 153 5.61 12.70 5.60
N ASP A 154 6.03 12.16 6.75
CA ASP A 154 7.44 12.23 7.15
C ASP A 154 8.35 11.49 6.17
N ILE A 155 7.95 10.31 5.70
CA ILE A 155 8.68 9.57 4.66
C ILE A 155 8.77 10.39 3.36
N ALA A 156 7.63 10.93 2.90
CA ALA A 156 7.57 11.74 1.69
C ALA A 156 8.50 12.95 1.77
N ARG A 157 8.45 13.68 2.90
CA ARG A 157 9.27 14.86 3.14
C ARG A 157 10.76 14.57 3.28
N GLU A 158 11.12 13.47 3.95
CA GLU A 158 12.54 13.11 4.13
C GLU A 158 13.18 12.60 2.83
N GLY A 159 12.39 12.23 1.83
CA GLY A 159 12.92 11.68 0.59
C GLY A 159 13.58 10.31 0.79
N ILE A 160 13.30 9.61 1.91
CA ILE A 160 13.93 8.34 2.24
C ILE A 160 12.99 7.40 3.00
N VAL A 161 12.82 6.19 2.47
CA VAL A 161 12.16 5.09 3.17
C VAL A 161 13.19 4.40 4.04
N ARG A 162 12.97 4.39 5.35
CA ARG A 162 13.74 3.58 6.32
C ARG A 162 12.99 2.36 6.79
N LYS A 163 11.66 2.48 6.89
CA LYS A 163 10.78 1.37 7.25
C LYS A 163 9.64 1.30 6.23
N ILE A 164 9.30 0.09 5.79
CA ILE A 164 8.25 -0.14 4.82
C ILE A 164 6.89 -0.08 5.53
N PRO A 165 5.95 0.80 5.13
CA PRO A 165 4.64 0.92 5.78
C PRO A 165 3.75 -0.32 5.60
N SER A 166 3.69 -0.90 4.41
CA SER A 166 2.83 -2.04 4.06
C SER A 166 3.56 -3.14 3.28
N GLY A 167 2.98 -4.34 3.24
CA GLY A 167 3.55 -5.51 2.57
C GLY A 167 3.90 -5.25 1.11
N LEU A 168 3.08 -4.47 0.40
CA LEU A 168 3.44 -3.83 -0.85
C LEU A 168 3.47 -2.31 -0.62
N THR A 169 4.60 -1.69 -0.95
CA THR A 169 4.77 -0.22 -0.90
C THR A 169 5.37 0.23 -2.22
N MET A 170 4.84 1.32 -2.78
CA MET A 170 5.42 1.98 -3.95
C MET A 170 5.87 3.37 -3.55
N VAL A 171 7.09 3.74 -3.93
CA VAL A 171 7.62 5.08 -3.67
C VAL A 171 8.35 5.61 -4.88
N ARG A 172 8.33 6.93 -5.06
CA ARG A 172 9.07 7.59 -6.13
C ARG A 172 10.54 7.15 -6.12
N LYS A 173 11.10 6.92 -7.31
CA LYS A 173 12.47 6.46 -7.48
C LYS A 173 13.46 7.38 -6.75
N GLY A 174 14.45 6.77 -6.09
CA GLY A 174 15.44 7.47 -5.28
C GLY A 174 15.12 7.55 -3.78
N TYR A 175 13.89 7.23 -3.36
CA TYR A 175 13.51 7.20 -1.95
C TYR A 175 14.05 5.96 -1.22
N VAL A 176 14.44 4.93 -1.95
CA VAL A 176 15.00 3.69 -1.39
C VAL A 176 16.48 3.61 -1.74
N LYS A 177 17.34 3.33 -0.76
CA LYS A 177 18.80 3.17 -0.94
C LYS A 177 19.23 1.75 -1.35
N LEU A 178 18.28 0.85 -1.52
CA LEU A 178 18.49 -0.52 -1.98
C LEU A 178 18.35 -0.54 -3.50
N GLY A 179 19.21 -1.28 -4.19
CA GLY A 179 19.02 -1.58 -5.62
C GLY A 179 17.95 -2.65 -5.82
N GLU A 180 17.62 -2.93 -7.09
CA GLU A 180 16.76 -4.06 -7.42
C GLU A 180 17.37 -5.39 -6.93
N GLY A 181 16.50 -6.30 -6.50
CA GLY A 181 16.84 -7.66 -6.15
C GLY A 181 16.06 -8.22 -4.96
N LEU A 182 16.46 -9.41 -4.52
CA LEU A 182 15.86 -10.07 -3.36
C LEU A 182 16.70 -9.87 -2.11
N TYR A 183 16.05 -9.52 -1.00
CA TYR A 183 16.67 -9.20 0.28
C TYR A 183 16.06 -10.04 1.41
N GLU A 184 16.89 -10.42 2.36
CA GLU A 184 16.46 -10.97 3.63
C GLU A 184 16.35 -9.82 4.66
N VAL A 185 15.22 -9.72 5.35
CA VAL A 185 14.92 -8.68 6.34
C VAL A 185 14.51 -9.28 7.68
N SER A 186 14.76 -8.55 8.75
CA SER A 186 14.24 -8.93 10.08
C SER A 186 12.76 -8.59 10.19
N ILE A 187 11.98 -9.43 10.89
CA ILE A 187 10.57 -9.20 11.19
C ILE A 187 10.46 -8.81 12.67
N PRO A 188 10.30 -7.52 13.03
CA PRO A 188 10.35 -7.05 14.42
C PRO A 188 9.41 -7.80 15.38
N TRP A 189 8.21 -8.18 14.94
CA TRP A 189 7.22 -8.90 15.74
C TRP A 189 7.40 -10.43 15.73
N ARG A 190 8.42 -10.95 15.04
CA ARG A 190 8.76 -12.39 14.99
C ARG A 190 10.28 -12.57 15.08
N SER A 191 10.84 -12.40 16.27
CA SER A 191 12.30 -12.36 16.53
C SER A 191 13.11 -13.52 15.96
N ASN A 192 12.52 -14.72 15.84
CA ASN A 192 13.18 -15.93 15.34
C ASN A 192 12.91 -16.21 13.85
N LYS A 193 12.22 -15.30 13.14
CA LYS A 193 11.93 -15.43 11.72
C LYS A 193 12.53 -14.26 10.95
N ARG A 194 13.08 -14.60 9.80
CA ARG A 194 13.44 -13.61 8.78
C ARG A 194 12.41 -13.71 7.66
N GLY A 195 12.20 -12.59 6.98
CA GLY A 195 11.34 -12.53 5.83
C GLY A 195 12.11 -12.09 4.60
N PHE A 196 11.45 -12.15 3.47
CA PHE A 196 12.03 -11.80 2.19
C PHE A 196 11.36 -10.54 1.64
N LEU A 197 12.18 -9.64 1.11
CA LEU A 197 11.77 -8.39 0.51
C LEU A 197 12.28 -8.38 -0.93
N PHE A 198 11.36 -8.32 -1.87
CA PHE A 198 11.68 -8.08 -3.26
C PHE A 198 11.65 -6.57 -3.54
N VAL A 199 12.72 -6.06 -4.15
CA VAL A 199 12.85 -4.67 -4.57
C VAL A 199 12.95 -4.68 -6.09
N THR A 200 12.07 -3.96 -6.76
CA THR A 200 12.08 -3.82 -8.22
C THR A 200 11.66 -2.42 -8.61
N GLU A 201 11.87 -2.05 -9.88
CA GLU A 201 11.37 -0.79 -10.42
C GLU A 201 10.15 -1.00 -11.33
N LEU A 202 9.24 -0.02 -11.30
CA LEU A 202 8.12 0.08 -12.22
C LEU A 202 8.01 1.55 -12.66
N ILE A 203 8.38 1.84 -13.91
CA ILE A 203 8.45 3.21 -14.46
C ILE A 203 9.41 4.08 -13.62
N ASP A 204 8.88 5.10 -12.94
CA ASP A 204 9.62 6.05 -12.08
C ASP A 204 9.46 5.75 -10.59
N TYR A 205 9.07 4.51 -10.26
CA TYR A 205 8.80 4.06 -8.90
C TYR A 205 9.65 2.87 -8.51
N THR A 206 10.09 2.85 -7.25
CA THR A 206 10.60 1.66 -6.57
C THR A 206 9.42 0.95 -5.90
N VAL A 207 9.25 -0.32 -6.22
CA VAL A 207 8.27 -1.22 -5.61
C VAL A 207 8.98 -2.11 -4.59
N LEU A 208 8.45 -2.13 -3.38
CA LEU A 208 8.90 -2.92 -2.25
C LEU A 208 7.81 -3.95 -1.94
N TRP A 209 8.09 -5.22 -2.18
CA TRP A 209 7.17 -6.32 -1.93
C TRP A 209 7.72 -7.29 -0.90
N PHE A 210 7.12 -7.28 0.29
CA PHE A 210 7.42 -8.20 1.37
C PHE A 210 6.69 -9.52 1.17
N LEU A 211 7.47 -10.59 0.99
CA LEU A 211 6.99 -11.93 0.68
C LEU A 211 6.66 -12.74 1.95
N GLY A 212 6.90 -12.19 3.15
CA GLY A 212 6.81 -12.96 4.38
C GLY A 212 7.99 -13.92 4.59
N SER A 213 7.78 -14.92 5.44
CA SER A 213 8.76 -15.97 5.73
C SER A 213 8.52 -17.19 4.83
N VAL A 214 8.99 -17.11 3.58
CA VAL A 214 8.85 -18.16 2.56
C VAL A 214 9.96 -19.19 2.67
N ASP A 215 9.63 -20.47 2.67
CA ASP A 215 10.62 -21.53 2.40
C ASP A 215 10.73 -21.76 0.89
N PHE A 216 11.74 -21.18 0.26
CA PHE A 216 11.98 -21.32 -1.18
C PHE A 216 12.36 -22.74 -1.64
N ASN A 217 12.59 -23.68 -0.71
CA ASN A 217 12.82 -25.08 -1.05
C ASN A 217 11.53 -25.90 -1.02
N ASP A 218 10.43 -25.33 -0.51
CA ASP A 218 9.12 -25.93 -0.45
C ASP A 218 8.22 -25.32 -1.54
N PRO A 219 7.93 -26.04 -2.63
CA PRO A 219 7.09 -25.54 -3.71
C PRO A 219 5.68 -25.13 -3.25
N GLU A 220 5.11 -25.79 -2.24
CA GLU A 220 3.79 -25.47 -1.71
C GLU A 220 3.82 -24.11 -0.99
N ASN A 221 4.83 -23.86 -0.16
CA ASN A 221 5.01 -22.59 0.52
C ASN A 221 5.31 -21.43 -0.46
N VAL A 222 6.13 -21.67 -1.48
CA VAL A 222 6.37 -20.70 -2.57
C VAL A 222 5.05 -20.38 -3.28
N TYR A 223 4.24 -21.39 -3.55
CA TYR A 223 2.96 -21.22 -4.21
C TYR A 223 1.99 -20.40 -3.34
N GLU A 224 1.73 -20.82 -2.11
CA GLU A 224 0.82 -20.13 -1.18
C GLU A 224 1.22 -18.69 -0.92
N SER A 225 2.53 -18.39 -0.89
CA SER A 225 3.03 -17.05 -0.56
C SER A 225 3.09 -16.10 -1.75
N LEU A 226 3.22 -16.61 -2.97
CA LEU A 226 3.57 -15.77 -4.13
C LEU A 226 2.64 -15.92 -5.32
N CYS A 227 1.93 -17.03 -5.47
CA CYS A 227 1.23 -17.33 -6.71
C CYS A 227 -0.18 -16.74 -6.77
N ASP A 228 -0.86 -16.56 -5.62
CA ASP A 228 -2.27 -16.16 -5.56
C ASP A 228 -2.52 -14.81 -6.27
N PRO A 229 -3.48 -14.66 -7.21
CA PRO A 229 -3.53 -13.53 -8.14
C PRO A 229 -4.14 -12.26 -7.50
N TRP A 230 -4.38 -12.30 -6.18
CA TRP A 230 -4.81 -11.22 -5.31
C TRP A 230 -3.79 -10.99 -4.16
N GLN A 231 -2.63 -11.66 -4.21
CA GLN A 231 -1.59 -11.56 -3.19
C GLN A 231 -1.12 -10.11 -3.01
N LEU A 232 -0.88 -9.39 -4.11
CA LEU A 232 -0.38 -8.01 -4.05
C LEU A 232 -1.44 -7.03 -3.53
N SER A 233 -2.71 -7.30 -3.80
CA SER A 233 -3.84 -6.52 -3.25
C SER A 233 -4.00 -6.67 -1.73
N ASN A 234 -3.75 -7.87 -1.21
CA ASN A 234 -3.67 -8.08 0.23
C ASN A 234 -2.43 -7.37 0.81
N ASP A 235 -1.27 -7.53 0.17
CA ASP A 235 -0.01 -6.98 0.64
C ASP A 235 0.00 -5.45 0.68
N VAL A 236 -0.62 -4.76 -0.29
CA VAL A 236 -0.68 -3.27 -0.26
C VAL A 236 -1.43 -2.74 0.95
N THR A 237 -2.41 -3.49 1.47
CA THR A 237 -3.21 -3.07 2.63
C THR A 237 -2.71 -3.61 3.96
N MET A 238 -1.77 -4.57 3.94
CA MET A 238 -1.21 -5.20 5.14
C MET A 238 -0.09 -4.33 5.76
N PRO A 239 -0.27 -3.73 6.94
CA PRO A 239 0.80 -2.99 7.61
C PRO A 239 1.94 -3.91 8.04
N VAL A 240 3.18 -3.49 7.81
CA VAL A 240 4.37 -4.30 8.17
C VAL A 240 5.45 -3.51 8.91
N MET A 241 5.64 -2.21 8.72
CA MET A 241 6.72 -1.44 9.41
C MET A 241 8.11 -2.12 9.42
N LEU A 242 8.50 -2.70 8.28
CA LEU A 242 9.74 -3.49 8.18
C LEU A 242 10.98 -2.58 8.06
N PRO A 243 12.00 -2.73 8.94
CA PRO A 243 13.21 -1.93 8.91
C PRO A 243 14.15 -2.32 7.76
N LEU A 244 14.38 -1.38 6.84
CA LEU A 244 15.26 -1.57 5.68
C LEU A 244 16.75 -1.62 6.07
N GLU A 245 17.14 -1.07 7.22
CA GLU A 245 18.53 -1.17 7.72
C GLU A 245 18.98 -2.61 7.99
N THR A 246 18.03 -3.55 8.13
CA THR A 246 18.31 -4.97 8.33
C THR A 246 18.42 -5.77 7.03
N ALA A 247 18.14 -5.14 5.90
CA ALA A 247 18.09 -5.78 4.59
C ALA A 247 19.47 -6.30 4.16
N ARG A 248 19.54 -7.59 3.85
CA ARG A 248 20.74 -8.26 3.33
C ARG A 248 20.43 -8.87 1.99
N ARG A 249 21.14 -8.45 0.94
CA ARG A 249 20.92 -8.96 -0.41
C ARG A 249 21.20 -10.47 -0.48
N ILE A 250 20.28 -11.21 -1.08
CA ILE A 250 20.41 -12.63 -1.35
C ILE A 250 21.13 -12.82 -2.67
N ARG A 251 22.22 -13.57 -2.64
CA ARG A 251 23.03 -13.88 -3.84
C ARG A 251 22.61 -15.21 -4.47
N ARG A 252 21.32 -15.36 -4.78
CA ARG A 252 20.74 -16.53 -5.43
C ARG A 252 19.95 -16.07 -6.65
N GLU A 253 20.64 -15.98 -7.78
CA GLU A 253 20.09 -15.42 -9.03
C GLU A 253 18.81 -16.14 -9.49
N GLU A 254 18.76 -17.46 -9.34
CA GLU A 254 17.58 -18.25 -9.71
C GLU A 254 16.33 -17.90 -8.87
N LEU A 255 16.50 -17.60 -7.57
CA LEU A 255 15.38 -17.15 -6.72
C LEU A 255 14.94 -15.73 -7.09
N GLU A 256 15.89 -14.84 -7.37
CA GLU A 256 15.58 -13.47 -7.81
C GLU A 256 14.82 -13.49 -9.14
N LYS A 257 15.24 -14.32 -10.10
CA LYS A 257 14.52 -14.55 -11.37
C LYS A 257 13.13 -15.12 -11.14
N LEU A 258 12.98 -16.10 -10.24
CA LEU A 258 11.69 -16.71 -9.91
C LEU A 258 10.71 -15.65 -9.39
N VAL A 259 11.09 -14.92 -8.35
CA VAL A 259 10.25 -13.88 -7.75
C VAL A 259 9.93 -12.77 -8.75
N LYS A 260 10.91 -12.35 -9.57
CA LYS A 260 10.69 -11.35 -10.62
C LYS A 260 9.70 -11.83 -11.68
N ARG A 261 9.77 -13.09 -12.11
CA ARG A 261 8.79 -13.66 -13.05
C ARG A 261 7.39 -13.68 -12.47
N ILE A 262 7.24 -14.06 -11.20
CA ILE A 262 5.95 -14.09 -10.52
C ILE A 262 5.39 -12.68 -10.36
N PHE A 263 6.21 -11.72 -9.90
CA PHE A 263 5.81 -10.32 -9.80
C PHE A 263 5.35 -9.77 -11.15
N ASN A 264 6.09 -10.02 -12.23
CA ASN A 264 5.70 -9.58 -13.56
C ASN A 264 4.38 -10.20 -14.03
N ALA A 265 4.10 -11.45 -13.68
CA ALA A 265 2.82 -12.10 -13.98
C ALA A 265 1.65 -11.44 -13.25
N HIS A 266 1.83 -11.05 -11.98
CA HIS A 266 0.82 -10.28 -11.25
C HIS A 266 0.54 -8.92 -11.89
N VAL A 267 1.59 -8.20 -12.29
CA VAL A 267 1.46 -6.88 -12.92
C VAL A 267 0.82 -6.97 -14.31
N SER A 268 1.18 -7.97 -15.11
CA SER A 268 0.67 -8.11 -16.49
C SER A 268 -0.67 -8.84 -16.58
N GLY A 269 -1.00 -9.64 -15.57
CA GLY A 269 -2.10 -10.61 -15.63
C GLY A 269 -1.80 -11.85 -16.48
N ASP A 270 -0.56 -12.02 -16.96
CA ASP A 270 -0.13 -13.21 -17.69
C ASP A 270 0.30 -14.32 -16.70
N TYR A 271 -0.70 -14.89 -16.05
CA TYR A 271 -0.50 -15.98 -15.09
C TYR A 271 -0.14 -17.30 -15.77
N GLU A 272 -0.42 -17.47 -17.07
CA GLU A 272 -0.11 -18.70 -17.81
C GLU A 272 1.39 -18.88 -18.05
N SER A 273 2.13 -17.78 -18.29
CA SER A 273 3.58 -17.82 -18.43
C SER A 273 4.34 -17.82 -17.10
N SER A 274 3.61 -17.65 -15.99
CA SER A 274 4.13 -17.76 -14.63
C SER A 274 4.49 -19.21 -14.29
N PRO A 275 5.52 -19.45 -13.45
CA PRO A 275 5.73 -20.73 -12.79
C PRO A 275 4.48 -21.29 -12.06
N CYS A 276 3.51 -20.43 -11.78
CA CYS A 276 2.23 -20.76 -11.16
C CYS A 276 1.14 -21.20 -12.17
N GLY A 277 1.42 -21.17 -13.48
CA GLY A 277 0.47 -21.25 -14.60
C GLY A 277 -0.41 -22.49 -14.68
N GLU A 278 0.06 -23.64 -14.21
CA GLU A 278 -0.67 -24.91 -14.32
C GLU A 278 -1.94 -24.97 -13.44
N ILE A 279 -2.07 -24.06 -12.46
CA ILE A 279 -3.15 -24.10 -11.46
C ILE A 279 -4.27 -23.07 -11.76
N TRP A 280 -3.97 -21.97 -12.47
CA TRP A 280 -4.97 -20.97 -12.93
C TRP A 280 -5.94 -21.48 -14.01
N ARG A 281 -5.73 -22.71 -14.49
CA ARG A 281 -6.55 -23.35 -15.54
C ARG A 281 -7.73 -24.15 -15.00
N ASN A 282 -7.84 -24.30 -13.68
CA ASN A 282 -8.94 -24.99 -12.99
C ASN A 282 -9.83 -24.01 -12.23
#